data_AF-A0A960XKM1-F1
#
_entry.id   AF-A0A960XKM1-F1
#
_cell.length_a   1.000
_cell.length_b   1.000
_cell.length_c   1.000
_cell.angle_alpha   90.00
_cell.angle_beta   90.00
_cell.angle_gamma   90.00
#
_symmetry.space_group_name_H-M   'P 1'
#
loop_
_entity.id
_entity.type
_entity.pdbx_description
1 polymer ?
#
loop_
_entity_poly.entity_id
_entity_poly.type
_entity_poly.pdbx_seq_one_letter_code
_entity_poly.pdbx_strand_id
1 'polypeptide(L)'
;MNNPILTASQSGDLRPPPGGLWGRPAVDARKRSRDRGVRAWTLVELIGVLAIIAMLVVVGATVGLAYCDQLVRDRERLTLQEMADALRRSVVRDLRIPDQTGYAAQIAAFSGQPVDQIQANGQGNPRLLLIDPGLTNTGFSLPFDQAAAGLSGAGTHSPGNVRMLLVSSLGAPLPVSLGTPPGGMPAGNLFSNCWATSAGQIPSGLDWHGDPADLFLQRIHFQDLFHPVVMNHAEIAGTHTNGQVRLPGMNSFAAPPGAPFPAARWYLHGTTIVLSNAVDATAFSEIVQEGLTFTYEKGRWLRGTESLVTGSSLRSPITGADFEEALGEFLASADSSTGAGTDEGEGTETPAGQGSLEAAQAVADAMANYITLGAMGPSQSDNMAAALDDLSHALLDYTGLPSELLAKP
;
A
#
# COMPACT_ATOMS: atom_id res chain seq x y z
N MET A 1 -25.87 33.91 17.67
CA MET A 1 -26.58 33.18 18.74
C MET A 1 -25.93 33.56 20.04
N ASN A 2 -26.69 34.21 20.92
CA ASN A 2 -26.26 34.81 22.18
C ASN A 2 -26.29 33.80 23.34
N ASN A 3 -25.30 33.95 24.23
CA ASN A 3 -25.32 33.67 25.69
C ASN A 3 -25.39 32.21 26.20
N PRO A 4 -25.04 31.94 27.48
CA PRO A 4 -24.05 32.61 28.36
C PRO A 4 -23.26 31.65 29.32
N ILE A 5 -22.28 32.22 30.03
CA ILE A 5 -21.95 32.06 31.47
C ILE A 5 -22.05 30.64 32.08
N LEU A 6 -20.90 30.09 32.48
CA LEU A 6 -20.77 29.31 33.72
C LEU A 6 -19.50 29.74 34.48
N THR A 7 -19.77 30.29 35.65
CA THR A 7 -18.90 30.60 36.79
C THR A 7 -18.59 29.34 37.61
N ALA A 8 -17.65 29.49 38.57
CA ALA A 8 -17.27 28.58 39.66
C ALA A 8 -16.24 27.50 39.26
N SER A 9 -15.31 27.05 40.08
CA SER A 9 -14.91 27.35 41.47
C SER A 9 -13.75 26.37 41.77
N GLN A 10 -12.62 26.88 42.27
CA GLN A 10 -11.85 26.30 43.38
C GLN A 10 -10.44 26.92 43.43
N SER A 11 -10.34 28.04 44.13
CA SER A 11 -9.10 28.51 44.73
C SER A 11 -8.81 27.66 45.97
N GLY A 12 -7.88 26.71 45.84
CA GLY A 12 -7.32 25.96 46.96
C GLY A 12 -6.35 26.83 47.76
N ASP A 13 -6.91 27.55 48.72
CA ASP A 13 -6.28 28.41 49.71
C ASP A 13 -5.49 27.55 50.73
N LEU A 14 -4.18 27.35 50.51
CA LEU A 14 -3.29 26.70 51.48
C LEU A 14 -2.64 27.77 52.37
N ARG A 15 -3.36 28.11 53.44
CA ARG A 15 -2.84 28.89 54.57
C ARG A 15 -1.82 28.08 55.38
N PRO A 16 -0.69 28.67 55.81
CA PRO A 16 0.14 28.08 56.86
C PRO A 16 -0.55 28.23 58.23
N PRO A 17 -0.41 27.26 59.15
CA PRO A 17 -0.97 27.36 60.49
C PRO A 17 -0.23 28.40 61.36
N PRO A 18 -0.95 29.20 62.18
CA PRO A 18 -0.35 30.09 63.15
C PRO A 18 -0.17 29.41 64.51
N GLY A 19 0.92 29.73 65.20
CA GLY A 19 0.95 29.79 66.66
C GLY A 19 1.33 28.52 67.41
N GLY A 20 2.51 28.54 68.03
CA GLY A 20 2.99 27.53 68.99
C GLY A 20 4.10 28.06 69.87
N LEU A 21 3.88 29.23 70.49
CA LEU A 21 4.59 29.71 71.67
C LEU A 21 4.32 28.73 72.82
N TRP A 22 5.34 28.10 73.43
CA TRP A 22 5.47 27.58 74.82
C TRP A 22 6.76 26.73 74.77
N GLY A 23 7.89 27.08 75.39
CA GLY A 23 8.08 27.16 76.83
C GLY A 23 9.52 26.72 77.10
N ARG A 24 10.31 27.60 77.75
CA ARG A 24 11.59 27.24 78.35
C ARG A 24 11.35 26.31 79.53
N PRO A 25 12.23 25.31 79.72
CA PRO A 25 12.80 25.13 81.05
C PRO A 25 14.32 25.29 81.01
N ALA A 26 14.80 26.05 81.99
CA ALA A 26 16.20 26.11 82.37
C ALA A 26 16.61 24.83 83.11
N VAL A 27 17.94 24.65 83.22
CA VAL A 27 18.62 23.70 84.12
C VAL A 27 18.70 22.28 83.50
N ASP A 28 19.84 21.62 83.31
CA ASP A 28 20.99 21.54 84.20
C ASP A 28 22.30 21.20 83.46
N ALA A 29 23.37 21.85 83.88
CA ALA A 29 24.72 21.62 83.39
C ALA A 29 25.37 20.46 84.15
N ARG A 30 25.49 19.28 83.51
CA ARG A 30 26.46 18.24 83.93
C ARG A 30 27.21 17.63 82.76
N LYS A 31 28.29 18.34 82.41
CA LYS A 31 29.66 17.84 82.23
C LYS A 31 29.81 16.32 82.19
N ARG A 32 30.03 15.78 80.99
CA ARG A 32 30.97 14.69 80.66
C ARG A 32 31.25 14.72 79.15
N SER A 33 32.03 15.71 78.74
CA SER A 33 32.70 15.71 77.44
C SER A 33 33.72 14.57 77.44
N ARG A 34 33.33 13.43 76.86
CA ARG A 34 34.33 12.59 76.18
C ARG A 34 34.79 13.42 75.00
N ASP A 35 36.05 13.85 75.03
CA ASP A 35 36.78 14.37 73.88
C ASP A 35 36.80 13.30 72.78
N ARG A 36 35.68 13.18 72.06
CA ARG A 36 35.69 12.72 70.69
C ARG A 36 36.34 13.87 69.95
N GLY A 37 37.63 13.73 69.68
CA GLY A 37 38.40 14.69 68.89
C GLY A 37 37.57 15.08 67.68
N VAL A 38 37.00 16.29 67.74
CA VAL A 38 36.32 16.92 66.63
C VAL A 38 37.44 17.19 65.65
N ARG A 39 37.68 16.22 64.76
CA ARG A 39 38.53 16.41 63.60
C ARG A 39 37.85 17.53 62.83
N ALA A 40 38.38 18.74 62.98
CA ALA A 40 38.00 19.85 62.15
C ALA A 40 38.20 19.39 60.70
N TRP A 41 37.10 19.20 59.98
CA TRP A 41 37.15 18.94 58.55
C TRP A 41 37.93 20.11 57.96
N THR A 42 39.05 19.79 57.33
CA THR A 42 39.92 20.84 56.81
C THR A 42 39.18 21.57 55.70
N LEU A 43 39.33 22.89 55.62
CA LEU A 43 38.71 23.71 54.56
C LEU A 43 39.04 23.19 53.15
N VAL A 44 40.21 22.56 53.01
CA VAL A 44 40.65 21.88 51.79
C VAL A 44 39.74 20.71 51.40
N GLU A 45 39.27 19.92 52.36
CA GLU A 45 38.36 18.79 52.13
C GLU A 45 36.98 19.25 51.67
N LEU A 46 36.46 20.36 52.22
CA LEU A 46 35.20 20.98 51.77
C LEU A 46 35.30 21.50 50.33
N ILE A 47 36.40 22.17 49.99
CA ILE A 47 36.65 22.65 48.62
C ILE A 47 36.74 21.46 47.65
N GLY A 48 37.40 20.38 48.05
CA GLY A 48 37.48 19.15 47.25
C GLY A 48 36.11 18.54 46.94
N VAL A 49 35.24 18.39 47.95
CA VAL A 49 33.88 17.86 47.77
C VAL A 49 33.04 18.77 46.86
N LEU A 50 33.11 20.09 47.05
CA LEU A 50 32.38 21.04 46.22
C LEU A 50 32.82 20.97 44.75
N ALA A 51 34.12 20.83 44.49
CA ALA A 51 34.63 20.68 43.12
C ALA A 51 34.08 19.42 42.44
N ILE A 52 34.02 18.29 43.16
CA ILE A 52 33.48 17.03 42.63
C ILE A 52 31.97 17.18 42.33
N ILE A 53 31.20 17.77 43.25
CA ILE A 53 29.76 18.00 43.04
C ILE A 53 29.54 18.92 41.84
N ALA A 54 30.29 20.01 41.73
CA ALA A 54 30.19 20.92 40.60
C ALA A 54 30.46 20.20 39.26
N MET A 55 31.49 19.35 39.21
CA MET A 55 31.79 18.55 38.03
C MET A 55 30.65 17.57 37.69
N LEU A 56 30.08 16.89 38.69
CA LEU A 56 28.95 15.96 38.49
C LEU A 56 27.70 16.68 37.98
N VAL A 57 27.41 17.89 38.49
CA VAL A 57 26.26 18.70 38.03
C VAL A 57 26.44 19.10 36.57
N VAL A 58 27.63 19.53 36.17
CA VAL A 58 27.91 19.91 34.77
C VAL A 58 27.75 18.71 33.84
N VAL A 59 28.32 17.56 34.19
CA VAL A 59 28.18 16.33 33.39
C VAL A 59 26.71 15.90 33.31
N GLY A 60 26.00 15.88 34.43
CA GLY A 60 24.58 15.53 34.49
C GLY A 60 23.71 16.45 33.63
N ALA A 61 23.97 17.76 33.64
CA ALA A 61 23.23 18.72 32.83
C ALA A 61 23.40 18.46 31.32
N THR A 62 24.62 18.17 30.87
CA THR A 62 24.88 17.89 29.43
C THR A 62 24.17 16.63 28.94
N VAL A 63 24.17 15.55 29.74
CA VAL A 63 23.47 14.31 29.40
C VAL A 63 21.96 14.50 29.44
N GLY A 64 21.45 15.23 30.43
CA GLY A 64 20.02 15.52 30.57
C GLY A 64 19.47 16.30 29.37
N LEU A 65 20.20 17.30 28.88
CA LEU A 65 19.80 18.07 27.70
C LEU A 65 19.78 17.20 26.44
N ALA A 66 20.83 16.41 26.19
CA ALA A 66 20.87 15.51 25.03
C ALA A 66 19.72 14.49 25.03
N TYR A 67 19.34 13.99 26.21
CA TYR A 67 18.20 13.08 26.35
C TYR A 67 16.86 13.79 26.06
N CYS A 68 16.67 15.02 26.56
CA CYS A 68 15.49 15.81 26.24
C CYS A 68 15.37 16.08 24.74
N ASP A 69 16.47 16.42 24.06
CA ASP A 69 16.48 16.66 22.61
C ASP A 69 16.09 15.39 21.84
N GLN A 70 16.61 14.23 22.26
CA GLN A 70 16.23 12.95 21.68
C GLN A 70 14.74 12.66 21.85
N LEU A 71 14.16 12.93 23.01
CA LEU A 71 12.72 12.76 23.25
C LEU A 71 11.87 13.65 22.34
N VAL A 72 12.29 14.90 22.09
CA VAL A 72 11.59 15.80 21.17
C VAL A 72 11.66 15.27 19.74
N ARG A 73 12.83 14.77 19.31
CA ARG A 73 13.04 14.14 18.00
C ARG A 73 12.15 12.91 17.79
N ASP A 74 12.09 12.02 18.79
CA ASP A 74 11.28 10.81 18.71
C ASP A 74 9.78 11.14 18.71
N ARG A 75 9.36 12.13 19.50
CA ARG A 75 7.98 12.63 19.48
C ARG A 75 7.59 13.18 18.11
N GLU A 76 8.45 13.97 17.47
CA GLU A 76 8.17 14.52 16.14
C GLU A 76 8.07 13.41 15.09
N ARG A 77 8.97 12.41 15.12
CA ARG A 77 8.90 11.26 14.22
C ARG A 77 7.58 10.50 14.35
N LEU A 78 7.16 10.20 15.58
CA LEU A 78 5.88 9.54 15.85
C LEU A 78 4.70 10.38 15.36
N THR A 79 4.73 11.70 15.60
CA THR A 79 3.70 12.63 15.17
C THR A 79 3.55 12.63 13.64
N LEU A 80 4.66 12.66 12.89
CA LEU A 80 4.62 12.59 11.42
C LEU A 80 4.08 11.25 10.92
N GLN A 81 4.43 10.14 11.57
CA GLN A 81 3.90 8.83 11.23
C GLN A 81 2.39 8.76 11.44
N GLU A 82 1.88 9.24 12.58
CA GLU A 82 0.45 9.32 12.85
C GLU A 82 -0.29 10.19 11.82
N MET A 83 0.31 11.30 11.40
CA MET A 83 -0.21 12.17 10.35
C MET A 83 -0.28 11.46 9.00
N ALA A 84 0.75 10.69 8.63
CA ALA A 84 0.77 9.91 7.41
C ALA A 84 -0.30 8.81 7.39
N ASP A 85 -0.48 8.09 8.52
CA ASP A 85 -1.49 7.05 8.66
C ASP A 85 -2.92 7.65 8.68
N ALA A 86 -3.10 8.79 9.33
CA ALA A 86 -4.37 9.54 9.29
C ALA A 86 -4.71 9.98 7.86
N LEU A 87 -3.71 10.50 7.12
CA LEU A 87 -3.89 10.92 5.72
C LEU A 87 -4.22 9.73 4.81
N ARG A 88 -3.55 8.58 4.96
CA ARG A 88 -3.88 7.38 4.17
C ARG A 88 -5.30 6.88 4.45
N ARG A 89 -5.69 6.82 5.72
CA ARG A 89 -7.08 6.48 6.11
C ARG A 89 -8.08 7.50 5.56
N SER A 90 -7.71 8.77 5.47
CA SER A 90 -8.58 9.79 4.92
C SER A 90 -8.81 9.68 3.44
N VAL A 91 -7.76 9.33 2.68
CA VAL A 91 -7.87 9.07 1.25
C VAL A 91 -8.83 7.91 0.98
N VAL A 92 -8.75 6.83 1.76
CA VAL A 92 -9.64 5.66 1.58
C VAL A 92 -11.09 5.99 1.96
N ARG A 93 -11.33 6.72 3.05
CA ARG A 93 -12.70 7.04 3.50
C ARG A 93 -13.39 8.06 2.60
N ASP A 94 -12.69 9.14 2.26
CA ASP A 94 -13.27 10.26 1.51
C ASP A 94 -13.09 10.12 -0.01
N LEU A 95 -12.36 9.09 -0.45
CA LEU A 95 -11.98 8.85 -1.85
C LEU A 95 -11.32 10.09 -2.50
N ARG A 96 -10.54 10.83 -1.70
CA ARG A 96 -9.95 12.11 -2.08
C ARG A 96 -8.52 12.24 -1.59
N ILE A 97 -7.61 12.53 -2.52
CA ILE A 97 -6.22 12.88 -2.22
C ILE A 97 -6.09 14.40 -2.18
N PRO A 98 -5.63 15.00 -1.07
CA PRO A 98 -5.54 16.44 -0.95
C PRO A 98 -4.34 16.99 -1.70
N ASP A 99 -4.30 18.30 -1.86
CA ASP A 99 -3.11 19.05 -2.23
C ASP A 99 -2.40 19.59 -0.97
N GLN A 100 -1.34 20.38 -1.15
CA GLN A 100 -0.60 21.03 -0.06
C GLN A 100 -1.45 22.00 0.75
N THR A 101 -2.55 22.53 0.21
CA THR A 101 -3.41 23.46 0.95
C THR A 101 -4.46 22.73 1.80
N GLY A 102 -4.99 21.61 1.31
CA GLY A 102 -6.05 20.84 1.96
C GLY A 102 -5.60 19.76 2.95
N TYR A 103 -4.34 19.29 2.90
CA TYR A 103 -3.93 18.11 3.67
C TYR A 103 -4.11 18.28 5.18
N ALA A 104 -3.81 19.46 5.73
CA ALA A 104 -3.85 19.68 7.16
C ALA A 104 -5.30 19.64 7.69
N ALA A 105 -6.25 20.20 6.95
CA ALA A 105 -7.68 20.11 7.28
C ALA A 105 -8.19 18.66 7.18
N GLN A 106 -7.71 17.91 6.18
CA GLN A 106 -8.10 16.51 6.03
C GLN A 106 -7.53 15.63 7.14
N ILE A 107 -6.25 15.79 7.52
CA ILE A 107 -5.65 15.06 8.64
C ILE A 107 -6.37 15.42 9.95
N ALA A 108 -6.63 16.71 10.21
CA ALA A 108 -7.32 17.18 11.41
C ALA A 108 -8.68 16.49 11.61
N ALA A 109 -9.44 16.33 10.54
CA ALA A 109 -10.76 15.68 10.57
C ALA A 109 -10.70 14.18 10.95
N PHE A 110 -9.53 13.53 10.83
CA PHE A 110 -9.37 12.10 11.13
C PHE A 110 -8.56 11.82 12.39
N SER A 111 -7.55 12.66 12.68
CA SER A 111 -6.73 12.51 13.89
C SER A 111 -7.38 13.18 15.10
N GLY A 112 -8.33 14.10 14.90
CA GLY A 112 -8.90 14.92 15.96
C GLY A 112 -7.94 16.00 16.48
N GLN A 113 -6.80 16.21 15.80
CA GLN A 113 -5.85 17.27 16.13
C GLN A 113 -6.24 18.59 15.45
N PRO A 114 -5.95 19.75 16.06
CA PRO A 114 -6.17 21.04 15.42
C PRO A 114 -5.22 21.26 14.24
N VAL A 115 -5.69 21.97 13.21
CA VAL A 115 -4.94 22.24 11.97
C VAL A 115 -3.58 22.88 12.24
N ASP A 116 -3.50 23.81 13.18
CA ASP A 116 -2.25 24.50 13.53
C ASP A 116 -1.17 23.55 14.07
N GLN A 117 -1.58 22.51 14.82
CA GLN A 117 -0.66 21.48 15.32
C GLN A 117 -0.19 20.51 14.24
N ILE A 118 -0.90 20.44 13.11
CA ILE A 118 -0.46 19.66 11.94
C ILE A 118 0.50 20.50 11.10
N GLN A 119 0.16 21.78 10.90
CA GLN A 119 0.95 22.70 10.08
C GLN A 119 2.25 23.15 10.73
N ALA A 120 2.37 23.11 12.07
CA ALA A 120 3.60 23.48 12.77
C ALA A 120 3.95 22.46 13.85
N ASN A 121 5.25 22.26 14.07
CA ASN A 121 5.73 21.38 15.13
C ASN A 121 5.76 22.07 16.50
N GLY A 122 6.18 21.33 17.54
CA GLY A 122 6.21 21.83 18.92
C GLY A 122 7.13 23.03 19.15
N GLN A 123 8.03 23.34 18.22
CA GLN A 123 8.90 24.52 18.25
C GLN A 123 8.37 25.69 17.42
N GLY A 124 7.22 25.53 16.75
CA GLY A 124 6.62 26.55 15.89
C GLY A 124 7.18 26.58 14.47
N ASN A 125 8.07 25.65 14.10
CA ASN A 125 8.54 25.53 12.72
C ASN A 125 7.44 24.90 11.85
N PRO A 126 7.20 25.42 10.64
CA PRO A 126 6.18 24.89 9.75
C PRO A 126 6.58 23.51 9.20
N ARG A 127 5.60 22.61 9.10
CA ARG A 127 5.69 21.36 8.35
C ARG A 127 5.26 21.59 6.91
N LEU A 128 5.98 21.00 5.97
CA LEU A 128 5.72 21.13 4.54
C LEU A 128 5.23 19.79 3.98
N LEU A 129 4.13 19.83 3.21
CA LEU A 129 3.75 18.71 2.36
C LEU A 129 4.37 18.91 0.96
N LEU A 130 5.28 18.01 0.59
CA LEU A 130 5.87 17.98 -0.74
C LEU A 130 5.14 16.96 -1.60
N ILE A 131 4.76 17.37 -2.80
CA ILE A 131 4.09 16.55 -3.79
C ILE A 131 5.10 16.18 -4.87
N ASP A 132 5.12 14.92 -5.28
CA ASP A 132 5.95 14.47 -6.38
C ASP A 132 5.55 15.13 -7.71
N PRO A 133 6.45 15.85 -8.40
CA PRO A 133 6.14 16.42 -9.71
C PRO A 133 5.80 15.39 -10.79
N GLY A 134 6.26 14.14 -10.63
CA GLY A 134 5.94 13.02 -11.50
C GLY A 134 4.46 12.63 -11.49
N LEU A 135 3.68 13.09 -10.50
CA LEU A 135 2.23 12.86 -10.42
C LEU A 135 1.49 13.42 -11.65
N THR A 136 1.95 14.54 -12.21
CA THR A 136 1.29 15.25 -13.32
C THR A 136 1.17 14.42 -14.60
N ASN A 137 1.99 13.36 -14.74
CA ASN A 137 1.98 12.45 -15.90
C ASN A 137 0.93 11.33 -15.81
N THR A 138 0.08 11.32 -14.77
CA THR A 138 -0.88 10.22 -14.52
C THR A 138 -2.31 10.51 -14.98
N GLY A 139 -2.55 11.65 -15.62
CA GLY A 139 -3.87 12.02 -16.12
C GLY A 139 -4.83 12.60 -15.08
N PHE A 140 -4.35 12.94 -13.86
CA PHE A 140 -5.12 13.71 -12.89
C PHE A 140 -4.27 14.76 -12.13
N SER A 141 -4.94 15.75 -11.55
CA SER A 141 -4.35 16.83 -10.75
C SER A 141 -4.78 16.73 -9.28
N LEU A 142 -4.00 17.32 -8.37
CA LEU A 142 -4.42 17.50 -6.98
C LEU A 142 -5.21 18.80 -6.80
N PRO A 143 -6.20 18.83 -5.88
CA PRO A 143 -6.71 17.68 -5.14
C PRO A 143 -7.43 16.68 -6.08
N PHE A 144 -7.14 15.39 -5.91
CA PHE A 144 -7.80 14.33 -6.65
C PHE A 144 -9.07 13.95 -5.92
N ASP A 145 -10.21 14.03 -6.61
CA ASP A 145 -11.52 13.66 -6.07
C ASP A 145 -12.14 12.59 -6.97
N GLN A 146 -12.23 11.36 -6.46
CA GLN A 146 -12.78 10.22 -7.20
C GLN A 146 -14.28 10.37 -7.47
N ALA A 147 -14.98 11.13 -6.63
CA ALA A 147 -16.42 11.35 -6.69
C ALA A 147 -16.82 12.58 -7.54
N ALA A 148 -15.84 13.41 -7.93
CA ALA A 148 -16.11 14.60 -8.72
C ALA A 148 -16.48 14.25 -10.19
N ALA A 149 -17.48 14.95 -10.72
CA ALA A 149 -17.88 14.82 -12.11
C ALA A 149 -16.74 15.27 -13.03
N GLY A 150 -16.30 14.39 -13.93
CA GLY A 150 -15.25 14.72 -14.90
C GLY A 150 -13.95 13.94 -14.73
N LEU A 151 -14.00 12.64 -14.40
CA LEU A 151 -12.87 11.70 -14.53
C LEU A 151 -12.33 11.57 -15.98
N SER A 152 -12.46 12.60 -16.82
CA SER A 152 -11.82 12.73 -18.12
C SER A 152 -10.30 12.74 -17.92
N GLY A 153 -9.69 11.57 -18.06
CA GLY A 153 -8.24 11.34 -17.90
C GLY A 153 -7.87 10.63 -16.59
N ALA A 154 -8.67 10.79 -15.54
CA ALA A 154 -8.46 10.11 -14.27
C ALA A 154 -8.84 8.63 -14.36
N GLY A 155 -7.87 7.77 -14.08
CA GLY A 155 -8.03 6.32 -14.03
C GLY A 155 -7.77 5.61 -15.36
N THR A 156 -7.62 6.28 -16.51
CA THR A 156 -7.32 5.59 -17.79
C THR A 156 -5.89 5.08 -17.89
N HIS A 157 -4.99 5.60 -17.05
CA HIS A 157 -3.60 5.15 -16.95
C HIS A 157 -3.32 4.72 -15.52
N SER A 158 -2.36 3.80 -15.37
CA SER A 158 -1.84 3.43 -14.06
C SER A 158 -1.28 4.68 -13.37
N PRO A 159 -1.73 5.01 -12.14
CA PRO A 159 -1.16 6.10 -11.36
C PRO A 159 0.31 5.81 -11.04
N GLY A 160 1.23 6.47 -11.75
CA GLY A 160 2.66 6.48 -11.43
C GLY A 160 3.01 7.58 -10.42
N ASN A 161 3.97 7.33 -9.55
CA ASN A 161 4.55 8.37 -8.67
C ASN A 161 3.53 9.11 -7.79
N VAL A 162 2.47 8.43 -7.32
CA VAL A 162 1.54 8.99 -6.33
C VAL A 162 2.21 8.99 -4.95
N ARG A 163 3.15 9.92 -4.78
CA ARG A 163 4.04 10.05 -3.62
C ARG A 163 3.93 11.44 -3.03
N MET A 164 3.94 11.50 -1.70
CA MET A 164 4.04 12.73 -0.93
C MET A 164 5.07 12.56 0.19
N LEU A 165 5.70 13.66 0.58
CA LEU A 165 6.58 13.73 1.73
C LEU A 165 6.05 14.77 2.71
N LEU A 166 5.90 14.40 3.97
CA LEU A 166 5.72 15.36 5.04
C LEU A 166 7.10 15.65 5.64
N VAL A 167 7.51 16.91 5.58
CA VAL A 167 8.83 17.37 5.99
C VAL A 167 8.71 18.30 7.19
N SER A 168 9.54 18.06 8.20
CA SER A 168 9.61 18.88 9.42
C SER A 168 11.05 19.09 9.84
N SER A 169 11.30 20.20 10.54
CA SER A 169 12.60 20.53 11.13
C SER A 169 12.45 21.00 12.57
N LEU A 170 13.21 20.40 13.49
CA LEU A 170 13.33 20.83 14.89
C LEU A 170 14.51 21.79 15.15
N GLY A 171 15.10 22.33 14.08
CA GLY A 171 16.24 23.24 14.19
C GLY A 171 16.05 24.44 13.28
N ALA A 172 16.88 24.53 12.25
CA ALA A 172 16.82 25.61 11.27
C ALA A 172 15.53 25.53 10.42
N PRO A 173 14.93 26.68 10.05
CA PRO A 173 13.75 26.70 9.19
C PRO A 173 14.00 26.03 7.84
N LEU A 174 12.98 25.37 7.29
CA LEU A 174 13.06 24.69 6.01
C LEU A 174 13.29 25.70 4.87
N PRO A 175 14.15 25.39 3.88
CA PRO A 175 14.47 26.33 2.82
C PRO A 175 13.31 26.46 1.83
N VAL A 176 13.17 27.65 1.25
CA VAL A 176 12.12 27.96 0.26
C VAL A 176 12.19 27.12 -1.02
N SER A 177 13.31 26.44 -1.27
CA SER A 177 13.46 25.50 -2.39
C SER A 177 12.56 24.27 -2.29
N LEU A 178 12.10 23.93 -1.08
CA LEU A 178 11.07 22.92 -0.84
C LEU A 178 9.64 23.45 -1.04
N GLY A 179 9.47 24.75 -1.26
CA GLY A 179 8.19 25.44 -1.30
C GLY A 179 7.94 26.27 -0.05
N THR A 180 7.01 27.21 -0.16
CA THR A 180 6.53 28.01 0.97
C THR A 180 5.48 27.24 1.75
N PRO A 181 5.41 27.35 3.10
CA PRO A 181 4.31 26.77 3.87
C PRO A 181 2.95 27.08 3.20
N PRO A 182 2.08 26.08 2.98
CA PRO A 182 2.09 24.74 3.59
C PRO A 182 2.87 23.64 2.82
N GLY A 183 3.63 24.01 1.79
CA GLY A 183 4.43 23.10 0.96
C GLY A 183 4.21 23.33 -0.53
N GLY A 184 4.38 22.28 -1.33
CA GLY A 184 4.18 22.39 -2.78
C GLY A 184 4.87 21.28 -3.57
N MET A 185 5.15 21.57 -4.83
CA MET A 185 5.78 20.65 -5.77
C MET A 185 7.20 21.16 -6.09
N PRO A 186 8.24 20.68 -5.38
CA PRO A 186 9.61 21.09 -5.66
C PRO A 186 10.12 20.51 -7.00
N ALA A 187 11.33 20.89 -7.40
CA ALA A 187 11.96 20.31 -8.59
C ALA A 187 12.10 18.78 -8.46
N GLY A 188 11.92 18.04 -9.56
CA GLY A 188 11.85 16.56 -9.53
C GLY A 188 13.11 15.87 -9.03
N ASN A 189 14.29 16.43 -9.30
CA ASN A 189 15.54 15.95 -8.73
C ASN A 189 15.59 16.17 -7.20
N LEU A 190 15.18 17.35 -6.72
CA LEU A 190 15.13 17.67 -5.30
C LEU A 190 14.14 16.76 -4.56
N PHE A 191 12.93 16.57 -5.10
CA PHE A 191 11.96 15.63 -4.54
C PHE A 191 12.54 14.21 -4.47
N SER A 192 13.15 13.73 -5.55
CA SER A 192 13.74 12.38 -5.62
C SER A 192 14.88 12.20 -4.61
N ASN A 193 15.72 13.23 -4.44
CA ASN A 193 16.77 13.22 -3.43
C ASN A 193 16.18 13.17 -2.03
N CYS A 194 15.19 14.01 -1.70
CA CYS A 194 14.47 13.93 -0.42
C CYS A 194 13.83 12.55 -0.21
N TRP A 195 13.20 11.99 -1.25
CA TRP A 195 12.57 10.68 -1.20
C TRP A 195 13.58 9.55 -0.92
N ALA A 196 14.78 9.61 -1.51
CA ALA A 196 15.81 8.57 -1.35
C ALA A 196 16.67 8.73 -0.08
N THR A 197 16.64 9.89 0.58
CA THR A 197 17.56 10.21 1.69
C THR A 197 17.23 9.42 2.96
N SER A 198 18.21 8.70 3.51
CA SER A 198 18.06 7.99 4.79
C SER A 198 17.83 8.97 5.95
N ALA A 199 17.22 8.48 7.04
CA ALA A 199 17.00 9.29 8.23
C ALA A 199 18.33 9.79 8.81
N GLY A 200 18.36 11.05 9.27
CA GLY A 200 19.56 11.66 9.84
C GLY A 200 20.62 12.10 8.81
N GLN A 201 20.24 12.23 7.55
CA GLN A 201 21.08 12.76 6.47
C GLN A 201 20.41 13.95 5.78
N ILE A 202 21.21 14.86 5.22
CA ILE A 202 20.72 15.98 4.44
C ILE A 202 20.59 15.54 2.97
N PRO A 203 19.42 15.71 2.33
CA PRO A 203 19.26 15.41 0.92
C PRO A 203 20.21 16.20 0.02
N SER A 204 20.79 15.53 -0.97
CA SER A 204 21.62 16.20 -1.99
C SER A 204 20.85 17.33 -2.67
N GLY A 205 21.46 18.50 -2.79
CA GLY A 205 20.86 19.69 -3.39
C GLY A 205 19.89 20.47 -2.49
N LEU A 206 19.68 20.02 -1.24
CA LEU A 206 18.97 20.79 -0.24
C LEU A 206 19.93 21.77 0.46
N ASP A 207 19.76 23.06 0.21
CA ASP A 207 20.52 24.13 0.86
C ASP A 207 19.94 24.43 2.26
N TRP A 208 20.10 23.47 3.17
CA TRP A 208 19.65 23.56 4.56
C TRP A 208 20.84 23.35 5.50
N HIS A 209 21.03 24.27 6.44
CA HIS A 209 22.23 24.33 7.29
C HIS A 209 21.98 23.92 8.77
N GLY A 210 20.90 23.19 9.06
CA GLY A 210 20.63 22.67 10.40
C GLY A 210 21.36 21.35 10.72
N ASP A 211 21.18 20.84 11.94
CA ASP A 211 21.66 19.51 12.32
C ASP A 211 20.89 18.43 11.54
N PRO A 212 21.54 17.56 10.75
CA PRO A 212 20.89 16.46 10.04
C PRO A 212 19.92 15.61 10.89
N ALA A 213 20.16 15.51 12.20
CA ALA A 213 19.30 14.77 13.13
C ALA A 213 17.95 15.45 13.43
N ASP A 214 17.82 16.74 13.13
CA ASP A 214 16.60 17.53 13.32
C ASP A 214 15.70 17.58 12.09
N LEU A 215 16.15 17.04 10.95
CA LEU A 215 15.37 16.95 9.71
C LEU A 215 14.61 15.63 9.63
N PHE A 216 13.28 15.71 9.52
CA PHE A 216 12.41 14.55 9.44
C PHE A 216 11.69 14.50 8.08
N LEU A 217 11.74 13.33 7.45
CA LEU A 217 11.15 13.05 6.15
C LEU A 217 10.21 11.85 6.28
N GLN A 218 8.90 12.10 6.35
CA GLN A 218 7.90 11.04 6.38
C GLN A 218 7.37 10.80 4.97
N ARG A 219 7.62 9.58 4.47
CA ARG A 219 7.19 9.13 3.13
C ARG A 219 5.75 8.65 3.18
N ILE A 220 4.98 9.04 2.17
CA ILE A 220 3.61 8.60 1.97
C ILE A 220 3.49 8.21 0.50
N HIS A 221 3.20 6.94 0.26
CA HIS A 221 2.91 6.40 -1.06
C HIS A 221 1.43 6.07 -1.10
N PHE A 222 0.74 6.35 -2.20
CA PHE A 222 -0.69 6.05 -2.35
C PHE A 222 -0.97 5.12 -3.52
N GLN A 223 0.05 4.70 -4.26
CA GLN A 223 -0.14 3.86 -5.45
C GLN A 223 -0.76 2.50 -5.09
N ASP A 224 -0.44 1.98 -3.90
CA ASP A 224 -1.02 0.77 -3.34
C ASP A 224 -2.52 0.88 -3.05
N LEU A 225 -3.05 2.09 -2.97
CA LEU A 225 -4.48 2.34 -2.82
C LEU A 225 -5.22 2.30 -4.15
N PHE A 226 -4.54 2.24 -5.30
CA PHE A 226 -5.20 2.18 -6.60
C PHE A 226 -5.29 0.75 -7.11
N HIS A 227 -6.50 0.36 -7.51
CA HIS A 227 -6.79 -0.95 -8.06
C HIS A 227 -7.33 -0.84 -9.47
N PRO A 228 -6.86 -1.69 -10.41
CA PRO A 228 -7.36 -1.72 -11.77
C PRO A 228 -8.73 -2.40 -11.82
N VAL A 229 -9.67 -1.79 -12.50
CA VAL A 229 -10.97 -2.36 -12.82
C VAL A 229 -11.11 -2.38 -14.34
N VAL A 230 -11.12 -3.58 -14.88
CA VAL A 230 -11.27 -3.83 -16.31
C VAL A 230 -12.74 -3.95 -16.65
N MET A 231 -13.18 -3.15 -17.61
CA MET A 231 -14.56 -3.18 -18.10
C MET A 231 -14.56 -3.60 -19.57
N ASN A 232 -15.22 -4.72 -19.84
CA ASN A 232 -15.42 -5.27 -21.17
C ASN A 232 -16.88 -5.11 -21.59
N HIS A 233 -17.08 -4.81 -22.87
CA HIS A 233 -18.41 -4.74 -23.48
C HIS A 233 -18.44 -5.70 -24.67
N ALA A 234 -19.06 -6.86 -24.51
CA ALA A 234 -19.01 -7.93 -25.52
C ALA A 234 -19.81 -7.59 -26.79
N GLU A 235 -20.84 -6.74 -26.67
CA GLU A 235 -21.73 -6.41 -27.78
C GLU A 235 -21.38 -5.04 -28.40
N ILE A 236 -21.09 -5.03 -29.70
CA ILE A 236 -20.74 -3.80 -30.44
C ILE A 236 -22.00 -3.13 -31.01
N ALA A 237 -23.04 -3.90 -31.28
CA ALA A 237 -24.32 -3.44 -31.83
C ALA A 237 -25.48 -4.30 -31.31
N GLY A 238 -26.69 -3.74 -31.22
CA GLY A 238 -27.91 -4.46 -30.83
C GLY A 238 -28.70 -3.77 -29.73
N THR A 239 -29.63 -4.50 -29.11
CA THR A 239 -30.50 -4.01 -28.02
C THR A 239 -29.81 -3.93 -26.66
N HIS A 240 -28.63 -4.54 -26.50
CA HIS A 240 -27.89 -4.58 -25.24
C HIS A 240 -26.56 -3.82 -25.30
N THR A 241 -26.57 -2.60 -25.86
CA THR A 241 -25.41 -1.69 -25.86
C THR A 241 -25.40 -0.69 -24.70
N ASN A 242 -26.31 -0.87 -23.73
CA ASN A 242 -26.66 0.15 -22.74
C ASN A 242 -26.04 -0.10 -21.35
N GLY A 243 -24.85 -0.72 -21.29
CA GLY A 243 -24.13 -0.91 -20.04
C GLY A 243 -23.68 0.44 -19.47
N GLN A 244 -24.08 0.74 -18.24
CA GLN A 244 -23.73 1.95 -17.53
C GLN A 244 -22.91 1.65 -16.27
N VAL A 245 -21.96 2.54 -16.00
CA VAL A 245 -21.12 2.52 -14.80
C VAL A 245 -21.33 3.82 -14.06
N ARG A 246 -21.50 3.74 -12.75
CA ARG A 246 -21.69 4.90 -11.88
C ARG A 246 -20.82 4.76 -10.64
N LEU A 247 -20.16 5.86 -10.28
CA LEU A 247 -19.44 5.99 -9.01
C LEU A 247 -20.26 6.83 -8.03
N PRO A 248 -19.96 6.81 -6.73
CA PRO A 248 -20.66 7.62 -5.75
C PRO A 248 -20.47 9.10 -6.09
N GLY A 249 -21.55 9.88 -6.07
CA GLY A 249 -21.50 11.31 -6.37
C GLY A 249 -21.41 11.67 -7.87
N MET A 250 -21.28 10.69 -8.77
CA MET A 250 -21.18 10.92 -10.21
C MET A 250 -22.46 10.54 -10.97
N ASN A 251 -22.65 11.18 -12.12
CA ASN A 251 -23.61 10.70 -13.12
C ASN A 251 -23.11 9.38 -13.74
N SER A 252 -24.06 8.51 -14.13
CA SER A 252 -23.73 7.30 -14.87
C SER A 252 -23.05 7.65 -16.20
N PHE A 253 -22.03 6.89 -16.58
CA PHE A 253 -21.40 6.97 -17.90
C PHE A 253 -21.51 5.61 -18.60
N ALA A 254 -21.61 5.63 -19.93
CA ALA A 254 -21.64 4.41 -20.72
C ALA A 254 -20.31 3.67 -20.60
N ALA A 255 -20.37 2.36 -20.40
CA ALA A 255 -19.23 1.50 -20.68
C ALA A 255 -18.90 1.64 -22.18
N PRO A 256 -17.62 1.82 -22.56
CA PRO A 256 -17.25 2.06 -23.96
C PRO A 256 -17.82 0.97 -24.88
N PRO A 257 -18.82 1.26 -25.74
CA PRO A 257 -19.39 0.26 -26.63
C PRO A 257 -18.35 -0.13 -27.68
N GLY A 258 -18.10 -1.43 -27.84
CA GLY A 258 -17.17 -1.93 -28.85
C GLY A 258 -15.74 -1.38 -28.78
N ALA A 259 -15.27 -0.99 -27.59
CA ALA A 259 -13.85 -0.73 -27.43
C ALA A 259 -13.08 -2.01 -27.81
N PRO A 260 -12.15 -1.96 -28.79
CA PRO A 260 -11.42 -3.14 -29.24
C PRO A 260 -10.51 -3.75 -28.15
N PHE A 261 -10.44 -3.11 -26.98
CA PHE A 261 -9.61 -3.53 -25.85
C PHE A 261 -10.36 -3.34 -24.53
N PRO A 262 -10.07 -4.17 -23.51
CA PRO A 262 -10.48 -3.93 -22.13
C PRO A 262 -10.15 -2.50 -21.70
N ALA A 263 -11.16 -1.73 -21.30
CA ALA A 263 -10.94 -0.40 -20.75
C ALA A 263 -10.59 -0.56 -19.27
N ALA A 264 -9.29 -0.68 -18.97
CA ALA A 264 -8.80 -0.66 -17.61
C ALA A 264 -8.96 0.76 -17.02
N ARG A 265 -9.56 0.83 -15.84
CA ARG A 265 -9.68 2.05 -15.05
C ARG A 265 -9.13 1.86 -13.65
N TRP A 266 -8.35 2.80 -13.14
CA TRP A 266 -7.79 2.73 -11.79
C TRP A 266 -8.66 3.50 -10.81
N TYR A 267 -9.05 2.84 -9.72
CA TYR A 267 -9.91 3.37 -8.69
C TYR A 267 -9.26 3.26 -7.32
N LEU A 268 -9.56 4.20 -6.42
CA LEU A 268 -9.14 4.10 -5.02
C LEU A 268 -9.80 2.90 -4.34
N HIS A 269 -9.05 2.26 -3.44
CA HIS A 269 -9.54 1.22 -2.55
C HIS A 269 -10.73 1.75 -1.75
N GLY A 270 -11.79 0.95 -1.67
CA GLY A 270 -13.06 1.34 -1.05
C GLY A 270 -14.04 2.05 -1.98
N THR A 271 -13.69 2.32 -3.24
CA THR A 271 -14.61 2.90 -4.21
C THR A 271 -15.77 1.94 -4.49
N THR A 272 -17.02 2.39 -4.31
CA THR A 272 -18.20 1.61 -4.69
C THR A 272 -18.55 1.86 -6.15
N ILE A 273 -18.47 0.82 -6.98
CA ILE A 273 -18.88 0.87 -8.38
C ILE A 273 -20.29 0.31 -8.50
N VAL A 274 -21.19 1.05 -9.14
CA VAL A 274 -22.53 0.61 -9.50
C VAL A 274 -22.58 0.39 -11.01
N LEU A 275 -22.79 -0.86 -11.40
CA LEU A 275 -22.94 -1.30 -12.78
C LEU A 275 -24.42 -1.51 -13.06
N SER A 276 -24.95 -0.90 -14.12
CA SER A 276 -26.37 -1.01 -14.44
C SER A 276 -26.64 -1.18 -15.92
N ASN A 277 -27.84 -1.65 -16.27
CA ASN A 277 -28.37 -1.59 -17.63
C ASN A 277 -29.31 -0.38 -17.72
N ALA A 278 -29.06 0.52 -18.69
CA ALA A 278 -29.86 1.75 -18.83
C ALA A 278 -31.34 1.48 -19.19
N VAL A 279 -31.67 0.30 -19.72
CA VAL A 279 -33.02 -0.06 -20.14
C VAL A 279 -33.87 -0.53 -18.95
N ASP A 280 -33.32 -1.43 -18.14
CA ASP A 280 -34.09 -2.14 -17.11
C ASP A 280 -33.80 -1.65 -15.68
N ALA A 281 -32.86 -0.70 -15.54
CA ALA A 281 -32.36 -0.18 -14.26
C ALA A 281 -31.84 -1.25 -13.29
N THR A 282 -31.63 -2.49 -13.74
CA THR A 282 -30.98 -3.54 -12.96
C THR A 282 -29.57 -3.08 -12.62
N ALA A 283 -29.24 -3.12 -11.33
CA ALA A 283 -28.00 -2.61 -10.81
C ALA A 283 -27.28 -3.67 -9.98
N PHE A 284 -26.00 -3.84 -10.27
CA PHE A 284 -25.03 -4.59 -9.50
C PHE A 284 -24.08 -3.58 -8.84
N SER A 285 -23.74 -3.77 -7.56
CA SER A 285 -22.84 -2.87 -6.84
C SER A 285 -21.72 -3.67 -6.21
N GLU A 286 -20.49 -3.17 -6.33
CA GLU A 286 -19.31 -3.80 -5.76
C GLU A 286 -18.33 -2.76 -5.23
N ILE A 287 -17.62 -3.11 -4.16
CA ILE A 287 -16.59 -2.27 -3.56
C ILE A 287 -15.23 -2.72 -4.09
N VAL A 288 -14.47 -1.80 -4.66
CA VAL A 288 -13.12 -2.06 -5.17
C VAL A 288 -12.18 -2.30 -4.01
N GLN A 289 -11.74 -3.54 -3.83
CA GLN A 289 -10.73 -3.92 -2.83
C GLN A 289 -9.44 -4.41 -3.45
N GLU A 290 -9.54 -4.92 -4.68
CA GLU A 290 -8.48 -5.54 -5.47
C GLU A 290 -8.74 -5.29 -6.96
N GLY A 291 -7.92 -5.87 -7.83
CA GLY A 291 -8.15 -5.84 -9.27
C GLY A 291 -9.44 -6.56 -9.66
N LEU A 292 -10.38 -5.86 -10.31
CA LEU A 292 -11.67 -6.43 -10.72
C LEU A 292 -11.81 -6.47 -12.24
N THR A 293 -12.58 -7.42 -12.75
CA THR A 293 -12.96 -7.48 -14.16
C THR A 293 -14.47 -7.68 -14.30
N PHE A 294 -15.08 -6.88 -15.16
CA PHE A 294 -16.51 -6.95 -15.47
C PHE A 294 -16.71 -7.07 -16.97
N THR A 295 -17.64 -7.91 -17.37
CA THR A 295 -18.05 -8.08 -18.76
C THR A 295 -19.54 -7.81 -18.88
N TYR A 296 -19.91 -6.87 -19.74
CA TYR A 296 -21.30 -6.64 -20.10
C TYR A 296 -21.67 -7.46 -21.33
N GLU A 297 -22.60 -8.40 -21.16
CA GLU A 297 -23.08 -9.32 -22.21
C GLU A 297 -24.57 -9.59 -22.02
N LYS A 298 -25.35 -9.58 -23.12
CA LYS A 298 -26.79 -9.91 -23.13
C LYS A 298 -27.61 -9.10 -22.11
N GLY A 299 -27.28 -7.81 -21.98
CA GLY A 299 -28.03 -6.87 -21.14
C GLY A 299 -27.74 -6.97 -19.64
N ARG A 300 -26.70 -7.71 -19.24
CA ARG A 300 -26.32 -7.90 -17.84
C ARG A 300 -24.82 -7.76 -17.63
N TRP A 301 -24.46 -7.33 -16.43
CA TRP A 301 -23.08 -7.31 -15.96
C TRP A 301 -22.72 -8.66 -15.34
N LEU A 302 -21.59 -9.22 -15.76
CA LEU A 302 -21.00 -10.43 -15.21
C LEU A 302 -19.67 -10.06 -14.58
N ARG A 303 -19.44 -10.53 -13.35
CA ARG A 303 -18.12 -10.46 -12.71
C ARG A 303 -17.25 -11.56 -13.30
N GLY A 304 -16.08 -11.19 -13.81
CA GLY A 304 -15.07 -12.16 -14.24
C GLY A 304 -14.42 -12.79 -13.01
N THR A 305 -14.39 -14.12 -12.97
CA THR A 305 -13.58 -14.88 -12.01
C THR A 305 -12.17 -14.99 -12.59
N GLU A 306 -11.25 -14.20 -12.04
CA GLU A 306 -9.79 -14.26 -12.24
C GLU A 306 -9.19 -13.58 -13.49
N SER A 307 -8.34 -12.58 -13.20
CA SER A 307 -7.12 -12.16 -13.92
C SER A 307 -7.14 -12.10 -15.46
N LEU A 308 -8.10 -11.38 -16.05
CA LEU A 308 -7.92 -10.78 -17.39
C LEU A 308 -7.31 -9.36 -17.32
N VAL A 309 -6.72 -8.99 -16.17
CA VAL A 309 -6.05 -7.70 -15.95
C VAL A 309 -4.65 -7.65 -16.61
N THR A 310 -4.07 -8.80 -16.99
CA THR A 310 -2.95 -8.79 -17.93
C THR A 310 -3.49 -8.62 -19.34
N GLY A 311 -3.23 -7.46 -19.92
CA GLY A 311 -3.65 -7.12 -21.27
C GLY A 311 -3.29 -8.18 -22.32
N SER A 312 -3.92 -8.02 -23.47
CA SER A 312 -3.77 -8.72 -24.77
C SER A 312 -2.33 -8.96 -25.29
N SER A 313 -1.30 -8.70 -24.50
CA SER A 313 0.11 -8.90 -24.85
C SER A 313 0.86 -9.94 -24.02
N LEU A 314 0.25 -10.60 -23.03
CA LEU A 314 0.87 -11.76 -22.37
C LEU A 314 -0.22 -12.81 -22.07
N ARG A 315 -0.45 -13.72 -23.02
CA ARG A 315 -0.72 -15.10 -22.59
C ARG A 315 0.42 -15.43 -21.64
N SER A 316 0.15 -15.74 -20.38
CA SER A 316 1.17 -16.43 -19.58
C SER A 316 1.63 -17.59 -20.45
N PRO A 317 2.92 -17.69 -20.83
CA PRO A 317 3.37 -18.89 -21.52
C PRO A 317 2.93 -20.03 -20.61
N ILE A 318 2.11 -20.94 -21.13
CA ILE A 318 1.81 -22.19 -20.44
C ILE A 318 3.17 -22.67 -19.97
N THR A 319 3.38 -22.64 -18.65
CA THR A 319 4.68 -23.01 -18.12
C THR A 319 4.77 -24.52 -18.21
N GLY A 320 5.99 -25.07 -18.24
CA GLY A 320 6.14 -26.53 -18.21
C GLY A 320 5.38 -27.16 -17.03
N ALA A 321 5.26 -26.44 -15.91
CA ALA A 321 4.54 -26.89 -14.72
C ALA A 321 3.02 -27.03 -14.93
N ASP A 322 2.37 -26.08 -15.62
CA ASP A 322 0.92 -26.16 -15.90
C ASP A 322 0.60 -27.33 -16.83
N PHE A 323 1.53 -27.63 -17.74
CA PHE A 323 1.42 -28.78 -18.64
C PHE A 323 1.68 -30.11 -17.94
N GLU A 324 2.68 -30.17 -17.04
CA GLU A 324 2.96 -31.34 -16.21
C GLU A 324 1.78 -31.69 -15.30
N GLU A 325 1.09 -30.70 -14.73
CA GLU A 325 -0.10 -30.91 -13.89
C GLU A 325 -1.28 -31.46 -14.71
N ALA A 326 -1.58 -30.86 -15.86
CA ALA A 326 -2.63 -31.33 -16.76
C ALA A 326 -2.35 -32.74 -17.30
N LEU A 327 -1.08 -33.05 -17.59
CA LEU A 327 -0.66 -34.38 -18.02
C LEU A 327 -0.79 -35.40 -16.89
N GLY A 328 -0.45 -35.02 -15.65
CA GLY A 328 -0.64 -35.85 -14.47
C GLY A 328 -2.10 -36.23 -14.23
N GLU A 329 -3.03 -35.26 -14.36
CA GLU A 329 -4.47 -35.53 -14.27
C GLU A 329 -4.96 -36.44 -15.40
N PHE A 330 -4.47 -36.24 -16.62
CA PHE A 330 -4.81 -37.09 -17.76
C PHE A 330 -4.36 -38.54 -17.58
N LEU A 331 -3.10 -38.77 -17.17
CA LEU A 331 -2.57 -40.11 -16.92
C LEU A 331 -3.25 -40.80 -15.74
N ALA A 332 -3.55 -40.06 -14.67
CA ALA A 332 -4.30 -40.59 -13.52
C ALA A 332 -5.72 -41.02 -13.90
N SER A 333 -6.33 -40.37 -14.89
CA SER A 333 -7.66 -40.76 -15.39
C SER A 333 -7.65 -42.09 -16.15
N ALA A 334 -6.56 -42.41 -16.86
CA ALA A 334 -6.42 -43.65 -17.63
C ALA A 334 -6.31 -44.90 -16.72
N ASP A 335 -5.63 -44.77 -15.58
CA ASP A 335 -5.42 -45.86 -14.61
C ASP A 335 -6.71 -46.31 -13.90
N SER A 336 -7.74 -45.45 -13.87
CA SER A 336 -9.00 -45.70 -13.17
C SER A 336 -9.91 -46.76 -13.82
N SER A 337 -9.55 -47.26 -15.02
CA SER A 337 -10.35 -48.23 -15.78
C SER A 337 -10.11 -49.71 -15.42
N THR A 338 -9.06 -50.04 -14.67
CA THR A 338 -8.65 -51.45 -14.43
C THR A 338 -9.33 -52.12 -13.22
N GLY A 339 -10.32 -51.47 -12.61
CA GLY A 339 -10.84 -51.83 -11.29
C GLY A 339 -12.31 -52.25 -11.22
N ALA A 340 -12.86 -52.98 -12.21
CA ALA A 340 -14.18 -53.58 -12.04
C ALA A 340 -14.40 -54.84 -12.90
N GLY A 341 -14.50 -56.00 -12.24
CA GLY A 341 -15.18 -57.17 -12.80
C GLY A 341 -14.33 -58.43 -12.92
N THR A 342 -14.08 -59.10 -11.80
CA THR A 342 -13.95 -60.55 -11.79
C THR A 342 -15.36 -61.13 -11.88
N ASP A 343 -15.81 -61.48 -13.08
CA ASP A 343 -16.93 -62.39 -13.23
C ASP A 343 -16.70 -63.30 -14.44
N GLU A 344 -16.69 -64.60 -14.18
CA GLU A 344 -16.41 -65.67 -15.13
C GLU A 344 -17.62 -65.82 -16.07
N GLY A 345 -17.46 -65.44 -17.34
CA GLY A 345 -18.56 -65.55 -18.31
C GLY A 345 -18.13 -65.33 -19.76
N GLU A 346 -17.67 -66.40 -20.39
CA GLU A 346 -17.85 -66.77 -21.80
C GLU A 346 -18.01 -65.64 -22.86
N GLY A 347 -16.92 -65.38 -23.58
CA GLY A 347 -16.93 -65.08 -25.01
C GLY A 347 -17.61 -63.78 -25.46
N THR A 348 -17.08 -62.62 -25.09
CA THR A 348 -17.42 -61.34 -25.75
C THR A 348 -16.16 -60.57 -26.13
N GLU A 349 -16.06 -60.25 -27.42
CA GLU A 349 -15.00 -59.43 -28.03
C GLU A 349 -14.82 -58.13 -27.25
N THR A 350 -13.64 -57.95 -26.66
CA THR A 350 -13.26 -56.72 -25.97
C THR A 350 -13.20 -55.59 -27.00
N PRO A 351 -13.92 -54.47 -26.81
CA PRO A 351 -13.85 -53.35 -27.74
C PRO A 351 -12.44 -52.76 -27.73
N ALA A 352 -11.77 -52.82 -28.89
CA ALA A 352 -10.36 -52.46 -29.09
C ALA A 352 -10.08 -50.94 -29.07
N GLY A 353 -10.74 -50.18 -28.18
CA GLY A 353 -10.80 -48.71 -28.27
C GLY A 353 -10.31 -47.92 -27.05
N GLN A 354 -9.76 -48.56 -26.02
CA GLN A 354 -9.13 -47.84 -24.91
C GLN A 354 -7.62 -48.03 -25.00
N GLY A 355 -6.93 -46.96 -25.40
CA GLY A 355 -5.49 -46.94 -25.57
C GLY A 355 -4.78 -47.48 -24.32
N SER A 356 -3.82 -48.38 -24.55
CA SER A 356 -2.99 -48.93 -23.49
C SER A 356 -2.22 -47.80 -22.78
N LEU A 357 -1.75 -48.07 -21.56
CA LEU A 357 -0.84 -47.17 -20.84
C LEU A 357 0.37 -46.78 -21.72
N GLU A 358 0.87 -47.70 -22.55
CA GLU A 358 1.92 -47.44 -23.53
C GLU A 358 1.50 -46.40 -24.58
N ALA A 359 0.28 -46.48 -25.11
CA ALA A 359 -0.21 -45.50 -26.08
C ALA A 359 -0.41 -44.12 -25.43
N ALA A 360 -0.87 -44.07 -24.18
CA ALA A 360 -0.98 -42.82 -23.42
C ALA A 360 0.39 -42.18 -23.19
N GLN A 361 1.39 -43.00 -22.84
CA GLN A 361 2.76 -42.54 -22.64
C GLN A 361 3.41 -42.08 -23.96
N ALA A 362 3.14 -42.76 -25.07
CA ALA A 362 3.60 -42.34 -26.39
C ALA A 362 3.04 -40.96 -26.80
N VAL A 363 1.77 -40.67 -26.47
CA VAL A 363 1.18 -39.33 -26.68
C VAL A 363 1.89 -38.28 -25.82
N ALA A 364 2.14 -38.59 -24.54
CA ALA A 364 2.83 -37.70 -23.62
C ALA A 364 4.24 -37.34 -24.11
N ASP A 365 5.02 -38.34 -24.54
CA ASP A 365 6.37 -38.17 -25.04
C ASP A 365 6.40 -37.35 -26.35
N ALA A 366 5.45 -37.60 -27.26
CA ALA A 366 5.33 -36.85 -28.50
C ALA A 366 4.94 -35.38 -28.26
N MET A 367 4.04 -35.09 -27.31
CA MET A 367 3.69 -33.72 -26.93
C MET A 367 4.89 -32.99 -26.31
N ALA A 368 5.64 -33.65 -25.42
CA ALA A 368 6.82 -33.07 -24.79
C ALA A 368 7.90 -32.72 -25.83
N ASN A 369 8.12 -33.59 -26.82
CA ASN A 369 9.06 -33.32 -27.91
C ASN A 369 8.63 -32.13 -28.78
N TYR A 370 7.35 -32.06 -29.16
CA TYR A 370 6.80 -30.95 -29.94
C TYR A 370 6.93 -29.60 -29.21
N ILE A 371 6.62 -29.55 -27.92
CA ILE A 371 6.76 -28.34 -27.09
C ILE A 371 8.23 -27.92 -26.99
N THR A 372 9.13 -28.87 -26.76
CA THR A 372 10.57 -28.61 -26.65
C THR A 372 11.14 -28.02 -27.94
N LEU A 373 10.75 -28.55 -29.09
CA LEU A 373 11.17 -28.04 -30.40
C LEU A 373 10.55 -26.67 -30.71
N GLY A 374 9.29 -26.44 -30.34
CA GLY A 374 8.64 -25.13 -30.47
C GLY A 374 9.34 -24.02 -29.67
N ALA A 375 9.88 -24.36 -28.49
CA ALA A 375 10.62 -23.42 -27.64
C ALA A 375 12.00 -23.02 -28.20
N MET A 376 12.60 -23.82 -29.09
CA MET A 376 13.91 -23.54 -29.71
C MET A 376 13.84 -22.53 -30.88
N GLY A 377 12.63 -22.06 -31.23
CA GLY A 377 12.42 -20.99 -32.21
C GLY A 377 12.42 -21.44 -33.68
N PRO A 378 12.28 -20.50 -34.63
CA PRO A 378 11.93 -20.78 -36.03
C PRO A 378 12.99 -21.55 -36.83
N SER A 379 14.20 -21.73 -36.28
CA SER A 379 15.25 -22.54 -36.90
C SER A 379 14.97 -24.05 -36.92
N GLN A 380 13.93 -24.50 -36.22
CA GLN A 380 13.53 -25.91 -36.09
C GLN A 380 12.31 -26.28 -36.94
N SER A 381 11.93 -25.48 -37.96
CA SER A 381 10.70 -25.71 -38.74
C SER A 381 10.58 -27.13 -39.32
N ASP A 382 11.69 -27.69 -39.78
CA ASP A 382 11.73 -29.03 -40.39
C ASP A 382 11.55 -30.13 -39.33
N ASN A 383 12.04 -29.89 -38.11
CA ASN A 383 11.90 -30.81 -36.97
C ASN A 383 10.52 -30.70 -36.30
N MET A 384 9.87 -29.53 -36.38
CA MET A 384 8.48 -29.36 -35.92
C MET A 384 7.49 -30.17 -36.77
N ALA A 385 7.73 -30.30 -38.08
CA ALA A 385 6.88 -31.12 -38.94
C ALA A 385 6.93 -32.60 -38.56
N ALA A 386 8.12 -33.14 -38.27
CA ALA A 386 8.28 -34.51 -37.79
C ALA A 386 7.66 -34.73 -36.40
N ALA A 387 7.87 -33.79 -35.46
CA ALA A 387 7.27 -33.89 -34.12
C ALA A 387 5.73 -33.79 -34.13
N LEU A 388 5.16 -33.03 -35.08
CA LEU A 388 3.72 -32.97 -35.28
C LEU A 388 3.16 -34.28 -35.86
N ASP A 389 3.91 -34.92 -36.77
CA ASP A 389 3.55 -36.22 -37.35
C ASP A 389 3.58 -37.33 -36.28
N ASP A 390 4.63 -37.35 -35.45
CA ASP A 390 4.76 -38.27 -34.31
C ASP A 390 3.60 -38.09 -33.31
N LEU A 391 3.22 -36.85 -33.01
CA LEU A 391 2.09 -36.54 -32.13
C LEU A 391 0.75 -37.02 -32.72
N SER A 392 0.54 -36.80 -34.02
CA SER A 392 -0.65 -37.26 -34.73
C SER A 392 -0.74 -38.79 -34.71
N HIS A 393 0.37 -39.48 -34.96
CA HIS A 393 0.44 -40.94 -34.92
C HIS A 393 0.14 -41.50 -33.52
N ALA A 394 0.72 -40.90 -32.47
CA ALA A 394 0.47 -41.30 -31.09
C ALA A 394 -1.00 -41.10 -30.69
N LEU A 395 -1.62 -39.99 -31.11
CA LEU A 395 -3.04 -39.72 -30.84
C LEU A 395 -3.97 -40.70 -31.55
N LEU A 396 -3.66 -41.10 -32.79
CA LEU A 396 -4.43 -42.12 -33.51
C LEU A 396 -4.35 -43.48 -32.81
N ASP A 397 -3.16 -43.87 -32.38
CA ASP A 397 -2.95 -45.14 -31.68
C ASP A 397 -3.67 -45.15 -30.32
N TYR A 398 -3.62 -44.04 -29.59
CA TYR A 398 -4.31 -43.91 -28.31
C TYR A 398 -5.84 -43.92 -28.42
N THR A 399 -6.39 -43.25 -29.43
CA THR A 399 -7.84 -43.09 -29.60
C THR A 399 -8.50 -44.22 -30.40
N GLY A 400 -7.72 -45.04 -31.10
CA GLY A 400 -8.22 -46.04 -32.05
C GLY A 400 -9.02 -45.43 -33.21
N LEU A 401 -8.90 -44.11 -33.44
CA LEU A 401 -9.64 -43.43 -34.49
C LEU A 401 -9.03 -43.76 -35.86
N PRO A 402 -9.85 -43.91 -36.91
CA PRO A 402 -9.34 -44.05 -38.27
C PRO A 402 -8.58 -42.78 -38.67
N SER A 403 -7.39 -42.97 -39.27
CA SER A 403 -6.48 -41.90 -39.68
C SER A 403 -7.10 -40.83 -40.58
N GLU A 404 -8.19 -41.16 -41.28
CA GLU A 404 -8.95 -40.26 -42.15
C GLU A 404 -9.67 -39.12 -41.40
N LEU A 405 -9.90 -39.25 -40.09
CA LEU A 405 -10.61 -38.22 -39.30
C LEU A 405 -9.72 -37.05 -38.87
N LEU A 406 -8.40 -37.22 -38.77
CA LEU A 406 -7.46 -36.14 -38.41
C LEU A 406 -6.95 -35.34 -39.63
N ALA A 407 -7.13 -35.86 -40.85
CA ALA A 407 -6.65 -35.20 -42.07
C ALA A 407 -7.59 -34.10 -42.61
N LYS A 408 -8.67 -33.75 -41.90
CA LYS A 408 -9.53 -32.63 -42.28
C LYS A 408 -9.02 -31.31 -41.67
N PRO A 409 -8.78 -30.28 -42.50
CA PRO A 409 -8.20 -29.00 -42.06
C PRO A 409 -9.10 -28.20 -41.13
#